data_AF-A0AB35C2P7-F1
#
_entry.id   AF-A0AB35C2P7-F1
#
_cell.length_a   1.000
_cell.length_b   1.000
_cell.length_c   1.000
_cell.angle_alpha   90.00
_cell.angle_beta   90.00
_cell.angle_gamma   90.00
#
_symmetry.space_group_name_H-M   'P 1'
#
loop_
_entity.id
_entity.type
_entity.pdbx_description
1 polymer ?
#
loop_
_entity_poly.entity_id
_entity_poly.type
_entity_poly.pdbx_seq_one_letter_code
_entity_poly.pdbx_strand_id
1 'polypeptide(L)' 'MLSAGRPSKHVKEKTLSDITTQKKVRVNFDLDEDLHTQLKLYAIKHKKTVKEILTEQISLLLK' A
#
# COMPACT_ATOMS: atom_id res chain seq x y z
N MET A 1 6.63 31.70 38.01
CA MET A 1 5.87 30.68 37.26
C MET A 1 6.14 30.88 35.79
N LEU A 2 6.95 30.02 35.18
CA LEU A 2 7.31 30.09 33.76
C LEU A 2 6.12 29.57 32.95
N SER A 3 5.35 30.49 32.37
CA SER A 3 4.25 30.17 31.46
C SER A 3 4.85 29.72 30.12
N ALA A 4 5.14 28.43 29.99
CA ALA A 4 5.46 27.79 28.72
C ALA A 4 4.16 27.57 27.93
N GLY A 5 3.58 28.67 27.43
CA GLY A 5 2.50 28.63 26.45
C GLY A 5 3.03 27.99 25.17
N ARG A 6 2.52 26.80 24.81
CA ARG A 6 2.87 26.07 23.58
C ARG A 6 2.37 26.88 22.38
N PRO A 7 3.24 27.44 21.52
CA PRO A 7 2.78 28.16 20.34
C PRO A 7 2.11 27.19 19.37
N SER A 8 0.86 27.53 19.07
CA SER A 8 0.12 27.35 17.82
C SER A 8 0.16 25.97 17.11
N LYS A 9 -1.06 25.45 16.98
CA LYS A 9 -1.54 24.41 16.06
C LYS A 9 -0.99 24.60 14.64
N HIS A 10 0.13 23.96 14.32
CA HIS A 10 0.57 23.85 12.92
C HIS A 10 -0.33 22.84 12.22
N VAL A 11 -1.37 23.36 11.58
CA VAL A 11 -2.07 22.68 10.49
C VAL A 11 -1.00 22.34 9.45
N LYS A 12 -0.76 21.04 9.24
CA LYS A 12 0.16 20.56 8.21
C LYS A 12 -0.36 21.03 6.86
N GLU A 13 0.30 22.03 6.29
CA GLU A 13 0.08 22.47 4.92
C GLU A 13 0.38 21.29 3.99
N LYS A 14 -0.66 20.78 3.33
CA LYS A 14 -0.51 19.78 2.26
C LYS A 14 0.30 20.42 1.14
N THR A 15 1.51 19.91 0.93
CA THR A 15 2.39 20.36 -0.16
C THR A 15 2.00 19.65 -1.46
N LEU A 16 2.31 20.25 -2.62
CA LEU A 16 2.05 19.67 -3.96
C LEU A 16 2.61 18.25 -4.15
N SER A 17 3.53 17.81 -3.28
CA SER A 17 4.00 16.43 -3.14
C SER A 17 2.87 15.42 -2.92
N ASP A 18 1.74 15.85 -2.35
CA ASP A 18 0.55 15.00 -2.13
C ASP A 18 -0.24 14.72 -3.42
N ILE A 19 -0.04 15.47 -4.51
CA ILE A 19 -0.85 15.41 -5.74
C ILE A 19 -0.49 14.21 -6.64
N THR A 20 0.68 13.59 -6.47
CA THR A 20 1.10 12.43 -7.30
C THR A 20 0.90 11.08 -6.60
N THR A 21 0.28 11.06 -5.42
CA THR A 21 0.10 9.80 -4.69
C THR A 21 -1.27 9.24 -5.03
N GLN A 22 -1.35 8.41 -6.08
CA GLN A 22 -2.52 7.53 -6.28
C GLN A 22 -2.85 6.87 -4.94
N LYS A 23 -4.08 7.10 -4.43
CA LYS A 23 -4.51 6.59 -3.12
C LYS A 23 -4.48 5.06 -3.15
N LYS A 24 -3.44 4.46 -2.58
CA LYS A 24 -3.33 3.02 -2.39
C LYS A 24 -4.01 2.66 -1.07
N VAL A 25 -5.05 1.83 -1.14
CA VAL A 25 -5.71 1.27 0.05
C VAL A 25 -5.04 -0.06 0.38
N ARG A 26 -4.69 -0.25 1.67
CA ARG A 26 -4.17 -1.55 2.14
C ARG A 26 -5.35 -2.50 2.32
N VAL A 27 -5.25 -3.67 1.70
CA VAL A 27 -6.22 -4.75 1.86
C VAL A 27 -5.55 -5.84 2.69
N ASN A 28 -6.22 -6.33 3.72
CA ASN A 28 -5.80 -7.53 4.43
C ASN A 28 -6.49 -8.73 3.78
N PHE A 29 -5.72 -9.76 3.50
CA PHE A 29 -6.22 -11.04 2.98
C PHE A 29 -5.57 -12.15 3.78
N ASP A 30 -6.33 -13.21 3.99
CA ASP A 30 -5.82 -14.46 4.53
C ASP A 30 -5.72 -15.45 3.36
N LEU A 31 -4.58 -16.14 3.27
CA LEU A 31 -4.32 -17.20 2.30
C LEU A 31 -3.80 -18.40 3.08
N ASP A 32 -4.20 -19.60 2.65
CA ASP A 32 -3.59 -20.82 3.15
C ASP A 32 -2.08 -20.88 2.82
N GLU A 33 -1.32 -21.55 3.68
CA GLU A 33 0.14 -21.62 3.56
C GLU A 33 0.61 -22.28 2.25
N ASP A 34 -0.10 -23.33 1.83
CA ASP A 34 0.15 -24.02 0.56
C ASP A 34 -0.07 -23.08 -0.64
N LEU A 35 -1.15 -22.31 -0.59
CA LEU A 35 -1.51 -21.38 -1.66
C LEU A 35 -0.52 -20.21 -1.73
N HIS A 36 -0.08 -19.68 -0.59
CA HIS A 36 0.96 -18.66 -0.53
C HIS A 36 2.31 -19.16 -1.09
N THR A 37 2.65 -20.43 -0.84
CA THR A 37 3.87 -21.06 -1.37
C THR A 37 3.82 -21.17 -2.89
N GLN A 38 2.69 -21.65 -3.43
CA GLN A 38 2.47 -21.70 -4.88
C GLN A 38 2.50 -20.30 -5.50
N LEU A 39 1.90 -19.31 -4.84
CA LEU A 39 1.89 -17.91 -5.29
C LEU A 39 3.32 -17.34 -5.36
N LYS A 40 4.18 -17.63 -4.37
CA LYS A 40 5.60 -17.25 -4.39
C LYS A 40 6.36 -17.92 -5.52
N LEU A 41 6.17 -19.22 -5.74
CA LEU A 41 6.80 -19.95 -6.84
C LEU A 41 6.40 -19.35 -8.20
N TYR A 42 5.13 -19.03 -8.36
CA TYR A 42 4.63 -18.35 -9.55
C TYR A 42 5.27 -16.96 -9.73
N ALA A 43 5.36 -16.17 -8.66
CA ALA A 43 6.03 -14.87 -8.65
C ALA A 43 7.49 -14.95 -9.12
N ILE A 44 8.24 -15.92 -8.59
CA ILE A 44 9.64 -16.16 -8.98
C ILE A 44 9.73 -16.54 -10.46
N LYS A 45 8.89 -17.47 -10.93
CA LYS A 45 8.88 -17.94 -12.32
C LYS A 45 8.63 -16.80 -13.31
N HIS A 46 7.74 -15.88 -12.96
CA HIS A 46 7.37 -14.75 -13.82
C HIS A 46 8.24 -13.50 -13.60
N LYS A 47 9.23 -13.55 -12.69
CA LYS A 47 10.06 -12.40 -12.28
C LYS A 47 9.21 -11.18 -11.85
N LYS A 48 8.05 -11.44 -11.25
CA LYS A 48 7.14 -10.41 -10.74
C LYS A 48 7.02 -10.54 -9.24
N THR A 49 6.59 -9.46 -8.58
CA THR A 49 6.20 -9.52 -7.17
C THR A 49 4.79 -10.07 -7.01
N VAL A 50 4.52 -10.68 -5.85
CA VAL A 50 3.17 -11.14 -5.49
C VAL A 50 2.15 -10.00 -5.61
N LYS A 51 2.55 -8.77 -5.25
CA LYS A 51 1.73 -7.57 -5.37
C LYS A 51 1.34 -7.27 -6.83
N GLU A 52 2.31 -7.31 -7.75
CA GLU A 52 2.05 -7.05 -9.17
C GLU A 52 1.11 -8.10 -9.73
N ILE A 53 1.35 -9.37 -9.41
CA ILE A 53 0.48 -10.47 -9.85
C ILE A 53 -0.94 -10.28 -9.33
N LEU A 54 -1.12 -10.01 -8.03
CA LEU A 54 -2.44 -9.77 -7.47
C LEU A 54 -3.12 -8.55 -8.12
N THR A 55 -2.38 -7.47 -8.34
CA THR A 55 -2.92 -6.26 -8.97
C THR A 55 -3.34 -6.52 -10.41
N GLU A 56 -2.53 -7.26 -11.18
CA GLU A 56 -2.84 -7.65 -12.56
C GLU A 56 -4.05 -8.58 -12.61
N GLN A 57 -4.11 -9.61 -11.76
CA GLN A 57 -5.23 -10.55 -11.71
C GLN A 57 -6.54 -9.84 -11.33
N ILE A 58 -6.51 -8.95 -10.33
CA ILE A 58 -7.68 -8.14 -9.96
C ILE A 58 -8.09 -7.22 -11.12
N SER A 59 -7.12 -6.60 -11.80
CA SER A 59 -7.39 -5.73 -12.96
C SER A 59 -7.94 -6.50 -14.16
N LEU A 60 -7.56 -7.76 -14.35
CA LEU A 60 -8.11 -8.63 -15.40
C LEU A 60 -9.52 -9.09 -15.06
N LEU A 61 -9.82 -9.39 -13.79
CA LEU A 61 -11.14 -9.83 -13.34
C LEU A 61 -12.19 -8.71 -13.40
N LEU A 62 -11.77 -7.46 -13.16
CA LEU A 62 -12.65 -6.27 -13.17
C LEU A 62 -12.81 -5.64 -14.56
N LYS A 63 -12.19 -6.23 -15.59
CA LYS A 63 -12.32 -5.82 -16.99
C LYS A 63 -13.38 -6.63 -17.70
#